data_AF-A0A7H5EWE2-F1
#
_entry.id   AF-A0A7H5EWE2-F1
#
_cell.length_a   1.000
_cell.length_b   1.000
_cell.length_c   1.000
_cell.angle_alpha   90.00
_cell.angle_beta   90.00
_cell.angle_gamma   90.00
#
_symmetry.space_group_name_H-M   'P 1'
#
loop_
_entity.id
_entity.type
_entity.pdbx_description
1 polymer ?
#
loop_
_entity_poly.entity_id
_entity_poly.type
_entity_poly.pdbx_seq_one_letter_code
_entity_poly.pdbx_strand_id
1 'polypeptide(L)'
;MEDQDIYAVARKKVKAKKGFFYHLITYAFIVGLLYVIMQFANRGDIFPVIIVAISWGIGIVIHYFQVFGTEHLGFLGISPDWEEDALENEIDKLERKRELKNYLQKETELLEDVDNMELKELDKRPLKK
;
A
#
# COMPACT_ATOMS: atom_id res chain seq x y z
N MET A 1 -11.65 -14.78 -15.93
CA MET A 1 -10.44 -14.07 -16.37
C MET A 1 -9.85 -14.88 -17.51
N GLU A 2 -9.76 -14.33 -18.72
CA GLU A 2 -9.20 -15.06 -19.88
C GLU A 2 -7.72 -15.34 -19.66
N ASP A 3 -7.23 -16.53 -20.03
CA ASP A 3 -5.84 -16.95 -19.83
C ASP A 3 -4.81 -15.94 -20.38
N GLN A 4 -5.17 -15.21 -21.43
CA GLN A 4 -4.32 -14.16 -22.03
C GLN A 4 -3.98 -13.03 -21.04
N ASP A 5 -4.88 -12.69 -20.11
CA ASP A 5 -4.69 -11.64 -19.12
C ASP A 5 -3.66 -12.07 -18.06
N ILE A 6 -3.75 -13.33 -17.60
CA ILE A 6 -2.78 -13.90 -16.65
C ILE A 6 -1.37 -13.91 -17.25
N TYR A 7 -1.23 -14.33 -18.50
CA TYR A 7 0.07 -14.31 -19.20
C TYR A 7 0.62 -12.89 -19.37
N ALA A 8 -0.24 -11.90 -19.67
CA ALA A 8 0.18 -10.50 -19.80
C ALA A 8 0.68 -9.93 -18.46
N VAL A 9 -0.04 -10.18 -17.36
CA VAL A 9 0.36 -9.78 -16.00
C VAL A 9 1.66 -10.45 -15.60
N ALA A 10 1.79 -11.76 -15.79
CA ALA A 10 3.02 -12.50 -15.50
C ALA A 10 4.21 -11.96 -16.30
N ARG A 11 4.03 -11.69 -17.60
CA ARG A 11 5.07 -11.10 -18.45
C ARG A 11 5.51 -9.72 -17.96
N LYS A 12 4.56 -8.87 -17.52
CA LYS A 12 4.86 -7.55 -16.96
C LYS A 12 5.70 -7.66 -15.68
N LYS A 13 5.33 -8.57 -14.76
CA LYS A 13 6.10 -8.84 -13.53
C LYS A 13 7.52 -9.32 -13.86
N VAL A 14 7.69 -10.27 -14.78
CA VAL A 14 9.01 -10.76 -15.18
C VAL A 14 9.86 -9.66 -15.83
N LYS A 15 9.26 -8.81 -16.67
CA LYS A 15 9.96 -7.68 -17.29
C LYS A 15 10.43 -6.67 -16.24
N ALA A 16 9.62 -6.38 -15.23
CA ALA A 16 9.99 -5.52 -14.11
C ALA A 16 11.17 -6.11 -13.30
N LYS A 17 11.12 -7.42 -12.97
CA LYS A 17 12.22 -8.14 -12.31
C LYS A 17 13.52 -8.03 -13.11
N LYS A 18 13.48 -8.24 -14.42
CA LYS A 18 14.65 -8.06 -15.30
C LYS A 18 15.16 -6.61 -15.29
N GLY A 19 14.26 -5.63 -15.39
CA GLY A 19 14.60 -4.21 -15.31
C GLY A 19 15.36 -3.86 -14.04
N PHE A 20 14.89 -4.34 -12.89
CA PHE A 20 15.58 -4.16 -11.61
C PHE A 20 17.03 -4.66 -11.65
N PHE A 21 17.30 -5.85 -12.19
CA PHE A 21 18.66 -6.38 -12.29
C PHE A 21 19.59 -5.48 -13.13
N TYR A 22 19.09 -4.88 -14.22
CA TYR A 22 19.88 -3.91 -14.99
C TYR A 22 20.26 -2.69 -14.15
N HIS A 23 19.33 -2.16 -13.36
CA HIS A 23 19.63 -1.03 -12.47
C HIS A 23 20.60 -1.41 -11.35
N LEU A 24 20.44 -2.60 -10.76
CA LEU A 24 21.33 -3.10 -9.72
C LEU A 24 22.76 -3.31 -10.23
N ILE A 25 22.92 -3.93 -11.40
CA ILE A 25 24.22 -4.14 -12.04
C ILE A 25 24.87 -2.80 -12.38
N THR A 26 24.10 -1.88 -12.96
CA THR A 26 24.59 -0.53 -13.27
C THR A 26 25.05 0.20 -12.02
N TYR A 27 24.25 0.15 -10.95
CA TYR A 27 24.61 0.72 -9.66
C TYR A 27 25.92 0.14 -9.11
N ALA A 28 26.04 -1.19 -9.05
CA ALA A 28 27.24 -1.85 -8.55
C ALA A 28 28.48 -1.53 -9.39
N PHE A 29 28.32 -1.48 -10.72
CA PHE A 29 29.40 -1.12 -11.63
C PHE A 29 29.87 0.31 -11.43
N ILE A 30 28.95 1.27 -11.33
CA ILE A 30 29.29 2.69 -11.12
C ILE A 30 29.95 2.91 -9.75
N VAL A 31 29.41 2.31 -8.68
CA VAL A 31 30.01 2.40 -7.34
C VAL A 31 31.41 1.78 -7.34
N GLY A 32 31.59 0.61 -7.96
CA GLY A 32 32.89 -0.04 -8.10
C GLY A 32 33.89 0.80 -8.91
N LEU A 33 33.46 1.38 -10.02
CA LEU A 33 34.27 2.27 -10.83
C LEU A 33 34.72 3.51 -10.04
N LEU A 34 33.81 4.15 -9.31
CA LEU A 34 34.13 5.28 -8.44
C LEU A 34 35.12 4.89 -7.35
N TYR A 35 34.94 3.72 -6.72
CA TYR A 35 35.87 3.19 -5.75
C TYR A 35 37.28 3.06 -6.33
N VAL A 36 37.42 2.43 -7.50
CA VAL A 36 38.71 2.27 -8.18
C VAL A 36 39.34 3.63 -8.51
N ILE A 37 38.56 4.58 -9.04
CA ILE A 37 39.05 5.94 -9.35
C ILE A 37 39.61 6.60 -8.09
N MET A 38 38.90 6.51 -6.96
CA MET A 38 39.32 7.16 -5.71
C MET A 38 40.60 6.54 -5.11
N GLN A 39 40.85 5.25 -5.35
CA GLN A 39 42.13 4.61 -4.98
C GLN A 39 43.33 5.32 -5.64
N PHE A 40 43.19 5.76 -6.90
CA PHE A 40 44.28 6.41 -7.62
C PHE A 40 44.27 7.94 -7.50
N ALA A 41 43.08 8.56 -7.44
CA ALA A 41 42.94 10.01 -7.51
C ALA A 41 43.06 10.72 -6.16
N ASN A 42 42.60 10.10 -5.06
CA ASN A 42 42.46 10.77 -3.76
C ASN A 42 43.09 9.96 -2.61
N ARG A 43 44.24 9.31 -2.87
CA ARG A 43 44.95 8.46 -1.89
C ARG A 43 44.06 7.38 -1.25
N GLY A 44 43.03 6.92 -1.94
CA GLY A 44 42.10 5.91 -1.44
C GLY A 44 41.06 6.41 -0.44
N ASP A 45 40.81 7.73 -0.35
CA ASP A 45 39.67 8.22 0.43
C ASP A 45 38.34 7.79 -0.23
N ILE A 46 37.64 6.89 0.45
CA ILE A 46 36.37 6.31 0.00
C ILE A 46 35.15 7.11 0.43
N PHE A 47 35.32 8.17 1.23
CA PHE A 47 34.20 8.90 1.80
C PHE A 47 33.23 9.45 0.72
N PRO A 48 33.71 10.04 -0.40
CA PRO A 48 32.82 10.45 -1.49
C PRO A 48 32.06 9.29 -2.15
N VAL A 49 32.70 8.12 -2.26
CA VAL A 49 32.09 6.92 -2.84
C VAL A 49 30.94 6.43 -1.94
N ILE A 50 31.14 6.46 -0.62
CA ILE A 50 30.11 6.07 0.35
C ILE A 50 28.89 6.99 0.23
N ILE A 51 29.08 8.31 0.15
CA ILE A 51 27.97 9.25 0.02
C ILE A 51 27.15 8.97 -1.25
N VAL A 52 27.82 8.79 -2.39
CA VAL A 52 27.15 8.47 -3.66
C VAL A 52 26.44 7.11 -3.58
N ALA A 53 27.11 6.10 -3.03
CA ALA A 53 26.57 4.75 -2.89
C ALA A 53 25.33 4.72 -2.01
N ILE A 54 25.31 5.42 -0.88
CA ILE A 54 24.14 5.50 0.00
C ILE A 54 23.00 6.28 -0.67
N SER A 55 23.32 7.43 -1.27
CA SER A 55 22.31 8.30 -1.88
C SER A 55 21.55 7.60 -3.02
N TRP A 56 22.25 6.88 -3.89
CA TRP A 56 21.62 6.05 -4.93
C TRP A 56 21.11 4.70 -4.41
N GLY A 57 21.76 4.14 -3.40
CA GLY A 57 21.39 2.86 -2.80
C GLY A 57 19.98 2.86 -2.25
N ILE A 58 19.52 3.98 -1.67
CA ILE A 58 18.14 4.16 -1.23
C ILE A 58 17.16 3.96 -2.39
N GLY A 59 17.46 4.52 -3.58
CA GLY A 59 16.63 4.35 -4.77
C GLY A 59 16.55 2.90 -5.26
N ILE A 60 17.67 2.17 -5.18
CA ILE A 60 17.70 0.72 -5.50
C ILE A 60 16.84 -0.07 -4.51
N VAL A 61 16.93 0.24 -3.22
CA VAL A 61 16.12 -0.41 -2.19
C VAL A 61 14.63 -0.16 -2.44
N ILE A 62 14.23 1.09 -2.69
CA ILE A 62 12.82 1.42 -3.02
C ILE A 62 12.36 0.66 -4.28
N HIS A 63 13.18 0.62 -5.33
CA HIS A 63 12.84 -0.10 -6.55
C HIS A 63 12.72 -1.62 -6.32
N TYR A 64 13.52 -2.20 -5.43
CA TYR A 64 13.39 -3.60 -5.04
C TYR A 64 11.99 -3.86 -4.44
N PHE A 65 11.57 -3.05 -3.48
CA PHE A 65 10.23 -3.17 -2.87
C PHE A 65 9.11 -3.03 -3.90
N GLN A 66 9.23 -2.13 -4.87
CA GLN A 66 8.23 -1.98 -5.93
C GLN A 66 8.11 -3.18 -6.86
N VAL A 67 9.20 -3.94 -7.05
CA VAL A 67 9.26 -5.04 -8.03
C VAL A 67 9.03 -6.40 -7.39
N PHE A 68 9.50 -6.59 -6.15
CA PHE A 68 9.45 -7.87 -5.44
C PHE A 68 8.49 -7.85 -4.24
N GLY A 69 7.96 -6.69 -3.86
CA GLY A 69 7.13 -6.56 -2.68
C GLY A 69 7.88 -7.00 -1.43
N THR A 70 7.17 -7.72 -0.56
CA THR A 70 7.72 -8.21 0.71
C THR A 70 7.74 -9.73 0.84
N GLU A 71 7.29 -10.44 -0.20
CA GLU A 71 7.25 -11.91 -0.29
C GLU A 71 8.60 -12.56 0.05
N HIS A 72 9.71 -11.86 -0.18
CA HIS A 72 11.07 -12.36 0.01
C HIS A 72 11.78 -11.78 1.25
N LEU A 73 11.10 -10.98 2.09
CA LEU A 73 11.70 -10.28 3.23
C LEU A 73 11.48 -10.99 4.58
N GLY A 74 11.02 -12.23 4.57
CA GLY A 74 10.85 -13.03 5.80
C GLY A 74 12.11 -13.13 6.66
N PHE A 75 13.30 -13.11 6.04
CA PHE A 75 14.59 -13.12 6.77
C PHE A 75 14.87 -11.82 7.55
N LEU A 76 14.17 -10.73 7.24
CA LEU A 76 14.23 -9.45 7.95
C LEU A 76 13.13 -9.30 9.00
N GLY A 77 12.34 -10.36 9.25
CA GLY A 77 11.22 -10.33 10.19
C GLY A 77 9.97 -9.61 9.66
N ILE A 78 9.92 -9.30 8.37
CA ILE A 78 8.73 -8.77 7.70
C ILE A 78 7.90 -9.98 7.25
N SER A 79 6.66 -10.09 7.73
CA SER A 79 5.75 -11.17 7.31
C SER A 79 5.56 -11.11 5.79
N PRO A 80 5.73 -12.21 5.03
CA PRO A 80 5.46 -12.23 3.59
C PRO A 80 4.04 -11.80 3.25
N ASP A 81 3.10 -12.07 4.17
CA ASP A 81 1.66 -11.90 3.99
C ASP A 81 1.11 -10.62 4.65
N TRP A 82 1.99 -9.73 5.15
CA TRP A 82 1.54 -8.52 5.87
C TRP A 82 0.59 -7.65 5.04
N GLU A 83 0.76 -7.62 3.71
CA GLU A 83 -0.06 -6.84 2.80
C GLU A 83 -1.48 -7.41 2.73
N GLU A 84 -1.60 -8.74 2.72
CA GLU A 84 -2.88 -9.45 2.74
C GLU A 84 -3.56 -9.28 4.10
N ASP A 85 -2.82 -9.43 5.20
CA ASP A 85 -3.29 -9.16 6.56
C ASP A 85 -3.81 -7.72 6.71
N ALA A 86 -3.07 -6.74 6.18
CA ALA A 86 -3.45 -5.33 6.23
C ALA A 86 -4.70 -5.04 5.38
N LEU A 87 -4.81 -5.69 4.23
CA LEU A 87 -5.95 -5.57 3.34
C LEU A 87 -7.23 -6.14 3.98
N GLU A 88 -7.15 -7.35 4.57
CA GLU A 88 -8.26 -7.98 5.27
C GLU A 88 -8.76 -7.09 6.42
N ASN A 89 -7.84 -6.58 7.24
CA ASN A 89 -8.18 -5.66 8.33
C ASN A 89 -8.89 -4.38 7.85
N GLU A 90 -8.55 -3.86 6.67
CA GLU A 90 -9.18 -2.66 6.12
C GLU A 90 -10.56 -2.97 5.53
N ILE A 91 -10.74 -4.13 4.88
CA ILE A 91 -12.04 -4.60 4.40
C ILE A 91 -13.02 -4.76 5.57
N ASP A 92 -12.60 -5.41 6.66
CA ASP A 92 -13.40 -5.60 7.87
C ASP A 92 -13.85 -4.27 8.52
N LYS A 93 -12.99 -3.25 8.49
CA LYS A 93 -13.35 -1.91 8.98
C LYS A 93 -14.39 -1.25 8.09
N LEU A 94 -14.26 -1.38 6.77
CA LEU A 94 -15.19 -0.80 5.81
C LEU A 94 -16.56 -1.48 5.89
N GLU A 95 -16.60 -2.80 6.06
CA GLU A 95 -17.85 -3.57 6.26
C GLU A 95 -18.56 -3.14 7.54
N ARG A 96 -17.87 -3.13 8.68
CA ARG A 96 -18.45 -2.63 9.94
C ARG A 96 -18.98 -1.19 9.83
N LYS A 97 -18.24 -0.32 9.15
CA LYS A 97 -18.67 1.07 8.93
C LYS A 97 -19.94 1.14 8.08
N ARG A 98 -20.06 0.27 7.07
CA ARG A 98 -21.25 0.17 6.22
C ARG A 98 -22.46 -0.36 7.01
N GLU A 99 -22.27 -1.40 7.81
CA GLU A 99 -23.31 -1.95 8.67
C GLU A 99 -23.82 -0.92 9.68
N LEU A 100 -22.90 -0.22 10.36
CA LEU A 100 -23.23 0.83 11.30
C LEU A 100 -24.02 1.96 10.63
N LYS A 101 -23.63 2.37 9.42
CA LYS A 101 -24.37 3.39 8.65
C LYS A 101 -25.80 2.92 8.34
N ASN A 102 -25.98 1.67 7.93
CA ASN A 102 -27.30 1.11 7.66
C ASN A 102 -28.16 1.03 8.94
N TYR A 103 -27.56 0.66 10.06
CA TYR A 103 -28.23 0.64 11.37
C TYR A 103 -28.72 2.03 11.77
N LEU A 104 -27.84 3.03 11.71
CA LEU A 104 -28.17 4.42 12.06
C LEU A 104 -29.25 4.98 11.12
N GLN A 105 -29.17 4.67 9.83
CA GLN A 105 -30.21 5.09 8.88
C GLN A 105 -31.58 4.49 9.24
N LYS A 106 -31.63 3.20 9.58
CA LYS A 106 -32.86 2.53 10.01
C LYS A 106 -33.41 3.10 11.31
N GLU A 107 -32.54 3.42 12.27
CA GLU A 107 -32.94 4.07 13.53
C GLU A 107 -33.56 5.44 13.27
N THR A 108 -32.94 6.26 12.41
CA THR A 108 -33.52 7.55 12.00
C THR A 108 -34.87 7.40 11.30
N GLU A 109 -35.00 6.45 10.36
CA GLU A 109 -36.27 6.17 9.68
C GLU A 109 -37.37 5.75 10.68
N LEU A 110 -37.04 4.90 11.66
CA LEU A 110 -37.97 4.48 12.71
C LEU A 110 -38.40 5.65 13.61
N LEU A 111 -37.47 6.55 13.95
CA LEU A 111 -37.77 7.75 14.76
C LEU A 111 -38.69 8.71 13.99
N GLU A 112 -38.43 8.97 12.71
CA GLU A 112 -39.29 9.81 11.86
C GLU A 112 -40.70 9.24 11.71
N ASP A 113 -40.84 7.90 11.60
CA ASP A 113 -42.13 7.23 11.56
C ASP A 113 -42.91 7.37 12.87
N VAL A 114 -42.23 7.24 14.03
CA VAL A 114 -42.84 7.42 15.36
C VAL A 114 -43.33 8.86 15.54
N ASP A 115 -42.49 9.84 15.23
CA ASP A 115 -42.87 11.26 15.32
C ASP A 115 -44.08 11.57 14.43
N ASN A 116 -44.12 11.04 13.20
CA ASN A 116 -45.26 11.18 12.30
C ASN A 116 -46.55 10.54 12.83
N MET A 117 -46.45 9.42 13.56
CA MET A 117 -47.60 8.79 14.20
C MET A 117 -48.11 9.62 15.39
N GLU A 118 -47.23 10.13 16.24
CA GLU A 118 -47.61 11.01 17.35
C GLU A 118 -48.29 12.30 16.85
N LEU A 119 -47.75 12.92 15.80
CA LEU A 119 -48.35 14.13 15.20
C LEU A 119 -49.78 13.88 14.68
N LYS A 120 -50.03 12.71 14.06
CA LYS A 120 -51.37 12.30 13.60
C LYS A 120 -52.33 12.01 14.75
N GLU A 121 -51.84 11.56 15.90
CA GLU A 121 -52.66 11.34 17.09
C GLU A 121 -53.01 12.64 17.81
N LEU A 122 -52.07 13.58 17.89
CA LEU A 122 -52.30 14.89 18.50
C LEU A 122 -53.34 15.71 17.73
N ASP A 123 -53.32 15.67 16.40
CA ASP A 123 -54.31 16.34 15.55
C ASP A 123 -55.72 15.75 15.71
N LYS A 124 -55.82 14.45 15.99
CA LYS A 124 -57.10 13.74 16.20
C LYS A 124 -57.67 13.89 17.60
N ARG A 125 -56.91 14.38 18.59
CA ARG A 125 -57.43 14.63 19.94
C ARG A 125 -58.30 15.89 19.91
N PRO A 126 -59.58 15.82 20.31
CA PRO A 126 -60.38 17.02 20.43
C PRO A 126 -59.76 17.93 21.48
N LEU A 127 -59.49 19.18 21.11
CA LEU A 127 -59.04 20.24 22.02
C LEU A 127 -60.06 20.36 23.15
N LYS A 128 -59.73 19.81 24.32
CA LYS A 128 -60.56 19.90 25.51
C LYS A 128 -60.49 21.34 26.01
N LYS A 129 -61.56 22.12 25.75
CA LYS A 129 -61.80 23.43 26.34
C LYS A 129 -62.02 23.34 27.84
#